data_AF-A0A2G9PKM0-F1
#
_entry.id   AF-A0A2G9PKM0-F1
#
_cell.length_a   1.000
_cell.length_b   1.000
_cell.length_c   1.000
_cell.angle_alpha   90.00
_cell.angle_beta   90.00
_cell.angle_gamma   90.00
#
_symmetry.space_group_name_H-M   'P 1'
#
loop_
_entity.id
_entity.type
_entity.pdbx_description
1 polymer ?
#
loop_
_entity_poly.entity_id
_entity_poly.type
_entity_poly.pdbx_seq_one_letter_code
_entity_poly.pdbx_strand_id
1 'polypeptide(L)'
;MSSHFITKTGEITDIPSLIKAIKSMDDAEFHGYVNENKNDFYNWILDSLKQERLARRIRNLKLKQTLLKELEAWFEGSLERHRKPNEIRIKQRFYTDSVELYIDLERCFDCELCQLVCEKEAAQHEGSLAVDKEKCCLCGLCVPFCPSGAIRLLVNGEEKNLLLEAKSMPRLPELEDVNGVMAKKLFIGDISIKAGKCPKDCEACIAACPTGAMKRIDNIVTCDKDSCILCGACRKACKDNLISIRRQIILKADREGRERLSFRQSLTDGKNNLEKMRGDRSFSERACPWSASSVSEHFDKSKAVEDRGELSWSNAFNRVIRTLTREEQAALEIDGIAAERSGCIVERLISTQCKVKGRGK
;
A
#
# COMPACT_ATOMS: atom_id res chain seq x y z
N MET A 1 2.95 4.02 38.43
CA MET A 1 3.85 2.84 38.28
C MET A 1 5.28 3.35 38.25
N SER A 2 6.27 2.55 38.64
CA SER A 2 7.66 3.01 38.69
C SER A 2 8.16 3.37 37.28
N SER A 3 8.90 4.47 37.16
CA SER A 3 9.72 4.79 35.98
C SER A 3 10.81 3.74 35.72
N HIS A 4 11.13 2.94 36.74
CA HIS A 4 12.29 2.09 36.81
C HIS A 4 11.93 0.59 36.74
N PHE A 5 12.77 -0.19 36.07
CA PHE A 5 12.67 -1.66 36.01
C PHE A 5 13.81 -2.28 36.81
N ILE A 6 13.50 -3.14 37.78
CA ILE A 6 14.47 -3.67 38.73
C ILE A 6 14.96 -5.06 38.28
N THR A 7 16.29 -5.21 38.20
CA THR A 7 16.98 -6.47 37.87
C THR A 7 17.92 -6.87 39.00
N LYS A 8 18.47 -8.10 38.98
CA LYS A 8 19.53 -8.48 39.94
C LYS A 8 20.77 -7.60 39.80
N THR A 9 21.04 -7.13 38.57
CA THR A 9 22.19 -6.28 38.23
C THR A 9 22.00 -4.79 38.52
N GLY A 10 20.81 -4.38 38.98
CA GLY A 10 20.49 -2.99 39.32
C GLY A 10 19.23 -2.45 38.64
N GLU A 11 19.10 -1.12 38.68
CA GLU A 11 17.93 -0.39 38.21
C GLU A 11 18.10 0.09 36.77
N ILE A 12 17.10 -0.19 35.93
CA ILE A 12 17.02 0.22 34.52
C ILE A 12 16.05 1.40 34.43
N THR A 13 16.47 2.47 33.74
CA THR A 13 15.73 3.74 33.65
C THR A 13 15.47 4.19 32.21
N ASP A 14 16.22 3.65 31.25
CA ASP A 14 16.22 4.04 29.84
C ASP A 14 16.65 2.87 28.93
N ILE A 15 16.62 3.09 27.61
CA ILE A 15 17.03 2.05 26.63
C ILE A 15 18.54 1.70 26.72
N PRO A 16 19.48 2.65 26.89
CA PRO A 16 20.90 2.33 27.13
C PRO A 16 21.17 1.43 28.34
N SER A 17 20.54 1.72 29.49
CA SER A 17 20.67 0.89 30.69
C SER A 17 20.05 -0.49 30.50
N LEU A 18 18.94 -0.61 29.76
CA LEU A 18 18.38 -1.90 29.36
C LEU A 18 19.34 -2.72 28.48
N ILE A 19 19.94 -2.10 27.45
CA ILE A 19 20.92 -2.77 26.58
C ILE A 19 22.12 -3.25 27.40
N LYS A 20 22.63 -2.42 28.33
CA LYS A 20 23.73 -2.79 29.22
C LYS A 20 23.36 -3.97 30.13
N ALA A 21 22.15 -3.96 30.71
CA ALA A 21 21.69 -5.03 31.59
C ALA A 21 21.54 -6.37 30.83
N ILE A 22 20.90 -6.38 29.65
CA ILE A 22 20.74 -7.60 28.83
C ILE A 22 22.09 -8.18 28.41
N LYS A 23 23.12 -7.35 28.21
CA LYS A 23 24.50 -7.79 27.94
C LYS A 23 25.16 -8.51 29.12
N SER A 24 24.87 -8.10 30.36
CA SER A 24 25.48 -8.67 31.57
C SER A 24 24.71 -9.85 32.17
N MET A 25 23.41 -9.98 31.89
CA MET A 25 22.60 -11.12 32.34
C MET A 25 23.13 -12.45 31.79
N ASP A 26 23.02 -13.53 32.57
CA ASP A 26 23.09 -14.89 32.02
C ASP A 26 21.78 -15.26 31.29
N ASP A 27 21.71 -16.45 30.71
CA ASP A 27 20.52 -16.87 29.94
C ASP A 27 19.36 -17.32 30.83
N ALA A 28 19.61 -17.73 32.08
CA ALA A 28 18.57 -18.12 33.03
C ALA A 28 17.90 -16.89 33.68
N GLU A 29 18.67 -15.85 34.02
CA GLU A 29 18.13 -14.55 34.42
C GLU A 29 17.32 -13.92 33.27
N PHE A 30 17.86 -13.92 32.05
CA PHE A 30 17.12 -13.43 30.89
C PHE A 30 15.78 -14.17 30.68
N HIS A 31 15.78 -15.50 30.81
CA HIS A 31 14.57 -16.32 30.69
C HIS A 31 13.51 -16.01 31.77
N GLY A 32 13.94 -15.49 32.93
CA GLY A 32 13.06 -14.99 33.97
C GLY A 32 12.20 -13.79 33.54
N TYR A 33 12.68 -12.98 32.60
CA TYR A 33 12.00 -11.79 32.07
C TYR A 33 11.39 -11.99 30.68
N VAL A 34 12.01 -12.83 29.85
CA VAL A 34 11.61 -13.09 28.46
C VAL A 34 11.59 -14.58 28.18
N ASN A 35 10.41 -15.13 27.92
CA ASN A 35 10.22 -16.54 27.58
C ASN A 35 9.03 -16.70 26.62
N GLU A 36 8.68 -17.93 26.27
CA GLU A 36 7.61 -18.23 25.30
C GLU A 36 6.30 -17.46 25.58
N ASN A 37 5.94 -17.33 26.86
CA ASN A 37 4.68 -16.71 27.28
C ASN A 37 4.76 -15.17 27.43
N LYS A 38 5.91 -14.60 27.81
CA LYS A 38 6.03 -13.17 28.15
C LYS A 38 7.29 -12.48 27.61
N ASN A 39 7.25 -11.15 27.60
CA ASN A 39 8.43 -10.28 27.46
C ASN A 39 8.17 -9.07 28.36
N ASP A 40 8.83 -9.03 29.52
CA ASP A 40 8.56 -7.99 30.52
C ASP A 40 9.12 -6.62 30.11
N PHE A 41 10.19 -6.61 29.31
CA PHE A 41 10.77 -5.38 28.75
C PHE A 41 9.83 -4.69 27.76
N TYR A 42 9.02 -5.45 27.01
CA TYR A 42 7.93 -4.91 26.19
C TYR A 42 6.93 -4.11 27.03
N ASN A 43 6.42 -4.69 28.12
CA ASN A 43 5.45 -4.03 28.99
C ASN A 43 6.04 -2.75 29.60
N TRP A 44 7.28 -2.81 30.10
CA TRP A 44 7.96 -1.64 30.67
C TRP A 44 8.22 -0.52 29.66
N ILE A 45 8.66 -0.83 28.43
CA ILE A 45 8.89 0.17 27.38
C ILE A 45 7.58 0.85 26.96
N LEU A 46 6.46 0.12 26.96
CA LEU A 46 5.13 0.66 26.67
C LEU A 46 4.58 1.50 27.84
N ASP A 47 4.69 0.98 29.06
CA ASP A 47 4.04 1.55 30.24
C ASP A 47 4.82 2.71 30.87
N SER A 48 6.15 2.60 30.96
CA SER A 48 7.01 3.59 31.62
C SER A 48 7.67 4.55 30.62
N LEU A 49 8.19 4.05 29.49
CA LEU A 49 8.87 4.90 28.49
C LEU A 49 7.97 5.45 27.38
N LYS A 50 6.74 4.94 27.24
CA LYS A 50 5.76 5.33 26.21
C LYS A 50 6.28 5.21 24.76
N GLN A 51 7.29 4.38 24.51
CA GLN A 51 7.83 4.16 23.16
C GLN A 51 7.06 3.05 22.43
N GLU A 52 5.79 3.31 22.08
CA GLU A 52 4.88 2.34 21.47
C GLU A 52 5.48 1.60 20.27
N ARG A 53 6.18 2.34 19.39
CA ARG A 53 6.78 1.77 18.18
C ARG A 53 7.92 0.80 18.49
N LEU A 54 8.74 1.08 19.50
CA LEU A 54 9.76 0.14 19.97
C LEU A 54 9.11 -1.07 20.62
N ALA A 55 8.19 -0.83 21.57
CA ALA A 55 7.46 -1.87 22.28
C ALA A 55 6.86 -2.88 21.27
N ARG A 56 6.15 -2.38 20.24
CA ARG A 56 5.55 -3.21 19.19
C ARG A 56 6.56 -4.12 18.47
N ARG A 57 7.77 -3.63 18.14
CA ARG A 57 8.83 -4.43 17.51
C ARG A 57 9.36 -5.53 18.43
N ILE A 58 9.47 -5.26 19.73
CA ILE A 58 10.02 -6.23 20.69
C ILE A 58 8.99 -7.18 21.31
N ARG A 59 7.68 -6.86 21.23
CA ARG A 59 6.56 -7.56 21.89
C ARG A 59 6.64 -9.08 21.85
N ASN A 60 6.93 -9.63 20.67
CA ASN A 60 6.97 -11.07 20.43
C ASN A 60 8.39 -11.66 20.37
N LEU A 61 9.45 -10.85 20.55
CA LEU A 61 10.83 -11.33 20.52
C LEU A 61 11.15 -12.11 21.79
N LYS A 62 11.65 -13.32 21.62
CA LYS A 62 11.95 -14.28 22.69
C LYS A 62 13.45 -14.56 22.83
N LEU A 63 14.24 -14.27 21.80
CA LEU A 63 15.68 -14.54 21.80
C LEU A 63 16.49 -13.33 22.24
N LYS A 64 17.34 -13.54 23.24
CA LYS A 64 18.26 -12.54 23.82
C LYS A 64 19.06 -11.77 22.77
N GLN A 65 19.68 -12.48 21.83
CA GLN A 65 20.48 -11.89 20.75
C GLN A 65 19.65 -11.02 19.80
N THR A 66 18.44 -11.46 19.41
CA THR A 66 17.58 -10.67 18.51
C THR A 66 16.97 -9.47 19.22
N LEU A 67 16.53 -9.62 20.47
CA LEU A 67 16.03 -8.52 21.28
C LEU A 67 17.11 -7.44 21.48
N LEU A 68 18.32 -7.85 21.86
CA LEU A 68 19.46 -6.95 22.05
C LEU A 68 19.79 -6.21 20.74
N LYS A 69 19.85 -6.91 19.61
CA LYS A 69 20.10 -6.32 18.29
C LYS A 69 19.03 -5.30 17.88
N GLU A 70 17.76 -5.58 18.17
CA GLU A 70 16.66 -4.65 17.88
C GLU A 70 16.69 -3.40 18.78
N LEU A 71 17.07 -3.56 20.05
CA LEU A 71 17.29 -2.43 20.97
C LEU A 71 18.50 -1.58 20.56
N GLU A 72 19.62 -2.20 20.19
CA GLU A 72 20.82 -1.52 19.68
C GLU A 72 20.54 -0.76 18.38
N ALA A 73 19.95 -1.43 17.37
CA ALA A 73 19.57 -0.79 16.11
C ALA A 73 18.56 0.35 16.34
N TRP A 74 17.65 0.21 17.32
CA TRP A 74 16.78 1.31 17.73
C TRP A 74 17.55 2.47 18.36
N PHE A 75 18.53 2.20 19.23
CA PHE A 75 19.32 3.23 19.91
C PHE A 75 20.26 3.98 18.93
N GLU A 76 21.02 3.26 18.11
CA GLU A 76 21.83 3.83 17.01
C GLU A 76 20.94 4.62 16.05
N GLY A 77 19.83 4.03 15.62
CA GLY A 77 18.81 4.70 14.82
C GLY A 77 18.07 5.83 15.55
N SER A 78 18.19 5.96 16.88
CA SER A 78 17.66 7.11 17.62
C SER A 78 18.60 8.32 17.48
N LEU A 79 19.91 8.09 17.49
CA LEU A 79 20.90 9.14 17.19
C LEU A 79 20.74 9.66 15.75
N GLU A 80 20.41 8.79 14.80
CA GLU A 80 20.07 9.20 13.43
C GLU A 80 18.69 9.87 13.31
N ARG A 81 17.67 9.44 14.07
CA ARG A 81 16.34 10.07 14.07
C ARG A 81 16.30 11.47 14.68
N HIS A 82 17.29 11.85 15.48
CA HIS A 82 17.49 13.26 15.85
C HIS A 82 17.97 14.11 14.65
N ARG A 83 18.40 13.49 13.54
CA ARG A 83 18.84 14.16 12.30
C ARG A 83 17.88 13.97 11.12
N LYS A 84 17.14 12.86 11.05
CA LYS A 84 16.13 12.57 10.01
C LYS A 84 14.72 12.86 10.52
N PRO A 85 13.83 13.53 9.76
CA PRO A 85 12.49 13.83 10.23
C PRO A 85 11.66 12.54 10.43
N ASN A 86 10.85 12.50 11.49
CA ASN A 86 9.86 11.43 11.73
C ASN A 86 8.65 11.50 10.78
N GLU A 87 8.63 12.47 9.85
CA GLU A 87 7.58 12.68 8.88
C GLU A 87 8.15 13.00 7.49
N ILE A 88 7.45 12.58 6.44
CA ILE A 88 7.71 13.05 5.07
C ILE A 88 6.61 14.02 4.69
N ARG A 89 7.01 15.22 4.26
CA ARG A 89 6.10 16.25 3.73
C ARG A 89 6.50 16.64 2.31
N ILE A 90 5.54 16.61 1.41
CA ILE A 90 5.68 17.10 0.03
C ILE A 90 4.51 18.05 -0.21
N LYS A 91 4.79 19.34 -0.35
CA LYS A 91 3.78 20.39 -0.50
C LYS A 91 3.99 21.12 -1.82
N GLN A 92 2.96 21.15 -2.65
CA GLN A 92 2.91 21.96 -3.86
C GLN A 92 1.87 23.06 -3.70
N ARG A 93 2.20 24.28 -4.11
CA ARG A 93 1.26 25.39 -4.23
C ARG A 93 0.93 25.61 -5.70
N PHE A 94 -0.35 25.54 -6.01
CA PHE A 94 -0.94 25.88 -7.30
C PHE A 94 -1.52 27.30 -7.26
N TYR A 95 -2.15 27.75 -8.34
CA TYR A 95 -2.69 29.12 -8.44
C TYR A 95 -3.75 29.41 -7.37
N THR A 96 -4.68 28.49 -7.15
CA THR A 96 -5.80 28.60 -6.21
C THR A 96 -5.59 27.78 -4.94
N ASP A 97 -4.94 26.62 -5.07
CA ASP A 97 -4.91 25.58 -4.04
C ASP A 97 -3.50 25.25 -3.58
N SER A 98 -3.38 24.63 -2.41
CA SER A 98 -2.17 23.95 -1.96
C SER A 98 -2.48 22.50 -1.63
N VAL A 99 -1.65 21.58 -2.11
CA VAL A 99 -1.79 20.15 -1.86
C VAL A 99 -0.55 19.66 -1.13
N GLU A 100 -0.74 18.85 -0.10
CA GLU A 100 0.32 18.35 0.76
C GLU A 100 0.15 16.85 1.01
N LEU A 101 1.15 16.05 0.60
CA LEU A 101 1.28 14.66 1.03
C LEU A 101 2.04 14.63 2.36
N TYR A 102 1.43 14.03 3.37
CA TYR A 102 1.97 13.86 4.71
C TYR A 102 2.12 12.37 5.03
N ILE A 103 3.28 11.94 5.51
CA ILE A 103 3.53 10.56 5.93
C ILE A 103 4.12 10.53 7.33
N ASP A 104 3.40 9.92 8.27
CA ASP A 104 3.84 9.59 9.62
C ASP A 104 4.75 8.34 9.55
N LEU A 105 6.06 8.50 9.76
CA LEU A 105 7.00 7.38 9.70
C LEU A 105 6.95 6.51 10.97
N GLU A 106 6.35 6.98 12.08
CA GLU A 106 6.16 6.21 13.31
C GLU A 106 5.05 5.15 13.15
N ARG A 107 3.97 5.53 12.44
CA ARG A 107 2.86 4.65 12.04
C ARG A 107 3.17 3.80 10.81
N CYS A 108 4.22 4.10 10.06
CA CYS A 108 4.54 3.34 8.85
C CYS A 108 4.96 1.89 9.16
N PHE A 109 4.25 0.90 8.61
CA PHE A 109 4.56 -0.53 8.74
C PHE A 109 5.67 -1.02 7.79
N ASP A 110 6.32 -0.13 7.02
CA ASP A 110 7.39 -0.45 6.07
C ASP A 110 7.04 -1.60 5.07
N CYS A 111 5.78 -1.63 4.63
CA CYS A 111 5.15 -2.77 3.96
C CYS A 111 5.12 -2.72 2.41
N GLU A 112 5.83 -1.78 1.78
CA GLU A 112 6.00 -1.66 0.31
C GLU A 112 4.71 -1.37 -0.50
N LEU A 113 3.55 -1.27 0.14
CA LEU A 113 2.28 -1.04 -0.56
C LEU A 113 2.21 0.31 -1.27
N CYS A 114 2.75 1.39 -0.67
CA CYS A 114 2.78 2.69 -1.33
C CYS A 114 3.72 2.73 -2.53
N GLN A 115 4.84 1.99 -2.50
CA GLN A 115 5.72 1.78 -3.67
C GLN A 115 5.00 1.00 -4.77
N LEU A 116 4.32 -0.09 -4.43
CA LEU A 116 3.62 -0.95 -5.39
C LEU A 116 2.46 -0.27 -6.14
N VAL A 117 1.78 0.69 -5.51
CA VAL A 117 0.67 1.46 -6.11
C VAL A 117 1.10 2.82 -6.66
N CYS A 118 2.37 3.20 -6.57
CA CYS A 118 2.84 4.48 -7.09
C CYS A 118 3.16 4.38 -8.59
N GLU A 119 2.24 4.84 -9.43
CA GLU A 119 2.42 4.91 -10.90
C GLU A 119 3.61 5.77 -11.37
N LYS A 120 4.16 6.61 -10.47
CA LYS A 120 5.34 7.45 -10.74
C LYS A 120 6.63 6.90 -10.11
N GLU A 121 6.57 5.71 -9.48
CA GLU A 121 7.71 5.07 -8.79
C GLU A 121 8.42 5.99 -7.77
N ALA A 122 7.67 6.97 -7.23
CA ALA A 122 8.20 8.02 -6.36
C ALA A 122 8.45 7.52 -4.93
N ALA A 123 7.67 6.55 -4.45
CA ALA A 123 7.86 5.95 -3.13
C ALA A 123 8.79 4.72 -3.22
N GLN A 124 9.82 4.67 -2.38
CA GLN A 124 10.85 3.63 -2.39
C GLN A 124 11.20 3.18 -0.96
N HIS A 125 11.52 1.90 -0.76
CA HIS A 125 11.69 1.27 0.55
C HIS A 125 13.10 0.70 0.79
N GLU A 126 14.15 1.48 0.49
CA GLU A 126 15.56 1.11 0.71
C GLU A 126 15.95 1.24 2.19
N GLY A 127 15.61 0.22 2.98
CA GLY A 127 15.81 0.18 4.45
C GLY A 127 14.83 1.06 5.24
N SER A 128 14.44 2.20 4.68
CA SER A 128 13.36 3.07 5.17
C SER A 128 12.56 3.63 4.00
N LEU A 129 11.31 4.03 4.24
CA LEU A 129 10.49 4.71 3.24
C LEU A 129 11.11 6.09 2.91
N ALA A 130 11.41 6.31 1.63
CA ALA A 130 11.71 7.60 1.04
C ALA A 130 10.67 7.93 -0.04
N VAL A 131 10.46 9.23 -0.31
CA VAL A 131 9.62 9.68 -1.42
C VAL A 131 10.33 10.76 -2.21
N ASP A 132 10.56 10.47 -3.48
CA ASP A 132 11.09 11.38 -4.50
C ASP A 132 10.08 12.52 -4.74
N LYS A 133 10.50 13.75 -4.41
CA LYS A 133 9.64 14.94 -4.48
C LYS A 133 9.39 15.42 -5.90
N GLU A 134 10.28 15.10 -6.84
CA GLU A 134 10.18 15.53 -8.23
C GLU A 134 9.28 14.58 -9.02
N LYS A 135 9.28 13.28 -8.69
CA LYS A 135 8.35 12.29 -9.25
C LYS A 135 6.96 12.30 -8.61
N CYS A 136 6.82 12.75 -7.36
CA CYS A 136 5.54 12.70 -6.66
C CYS A 136 4.54 13.75 -7.18
N CYS A 137 3.58 13.31 -8.01
CA CYS A 137 2.50 14.16 -8.54
C CYS A 137 1.33 14.40 -7.56
N LEU A 138 1.50 14.10 -6.27
CA LEU A 138 0.49 14.31 -5.21
C LEU A 138 -0.91 13.69 -5.48
N CYS A 139 -1.01 12.64 -6.30
CA CYS A 139 -2.30 12.04 -6.69
C CYS A 139 -3.08 11.38 -5.53
N GLY A 140 -2.43 11.11 -4.40
CA GLY A 140 -3.08 10.54 -3.21
C GLY A 140 -3.44 9.05 -3.29
N LEU A 141 -3.09 8.33 -4.36
CA LEU A 141 -3.44 6.91 -4.54
C LEU A 141 -2.86 5.99 -3.42
N CYS A 142 -1.73 6.36 -2.83
CA CYS A 142 -1.12 5.63 -1.72
C CYS A 142 -1.87 5.75 -0.38
N VAL A 143 -2.75 6.75 -0.19
CA VAL A 143 -3.54 6.95 1.04
C VAL A 143 -4.51 5.79 1.32
N PRO A 144 -5.44 5.43 0.40
CA PRO A 144 -6.38 4.35 0.66
C PRO A 144 -5.69 2.98 0.87
N PHE A 145 -4.59 2.72 0.16
CA PHE A 145 -3.80 1.49 0.25
C PHE A 145 -2.81 1.43 1.42
N CYS A 146 -2.67 2.50 2.22
CA CYS A 146 -1.85 2.46 3.42
C CYS A 146 -2.58 1.71 4.55
N PRO A 147 -2.13 0.49 4.95
CA PRO A 147 -2.86 -0.30 5.92
C PRO A 147 -2.80 0.29 7.33
N SER A 148 -1.77 1.07 7.68
CA SER A 148 -1.65 1.70 8.99
C SER A 148 -2.25 3.10 9.10
N GLY A 149 -2.81 3.64 8.00
CA GLY A 149 -3.29 5.02 7.97
C GLY A 149 -2.18 6.07 8.14
N ALA A 150 -0.91 5.71 7.93
CA ALA A 150 0.24 6.60 8.07
C ALA A 150 0.32 7.71 7.01
N ILE A 151 -0.37 7.57 5.88
CA ILE A 151 -0.31 8.50 4.75
C ILE A 151 -1.61 9.30 4.70
N ARG A 152 -1.49 10.63 4.68
CA ARG A 152 -2.59 11.59 4.48
C ARG A 152 -2.32 12.46 3.25
N LEU A 153 -3.39 12.93 2.63
CA LEU A 153 -3.34 14.02 1.65
C LEU A 153 -4.13 15.18 2.24
N LEU A 154 -3.58 16.39 2.18
CA LEU A 154 -4.26 17.60 2.61
C LEU A 154 -4.43 18.53 1.41
N VAL A 155 -5.56 19.23 1.33
CA VAL A 155 -5.84 20.28 0.35
C VAL A 155 -6.26 21.52 1.12
N ASN A 156 -5.54 22.62 0.92
CA ASN A 156 -5.74 23.89 1.63
C ASN A 156 -5.68 23.78 3.17
N GLY A 157 -5.00 22.74 3.68
CA GLY A 157 -4.84 22.45 5.11
C GLY A 157 -5.85 21.45 5.68
N GLU A 158 -6.87 21.06 4.92
CA GLU A 158 -7.87 20.06 5.33
C GLU A 158 -7.48 18.66 4.83
N GLU A 159 -7.64 17.62 5.66
CA GLU A 159 -7.38 16.23 5.24
C GLU A 159 -8.41 15.80 4.19
N LYS A 160 -7.96 15.67 2.93
CA LYS A 160 -8.82 15.61 1.75
C LYS A 160 -8.15 14.80 0.64
N ASN A 161 -8.74 13.67 0.27
CA ASN A 161 -8.25 12.84 -0.83
C ASN A 161 -9.17 12.95 -2.05
N LEU A 162 -8.69 13.63 -3.08
CA LEU A 162 -9.46 13.96 -4.29
C LEU A 162 -10.01 12.72 -5.02
N LEU A 163 -9.29 11.59 -5.02
CA LEU A 163 -9.74 10.35 -5.66
C LEU A 163 -10.89 9.68 -4.89
N LEU A 164 -10.88 9.77 -3.56
CA LEU A 164 -11.94 9.25 -2.70
C LEU A 164 -13.19 10.13 -2.78
N GLU A 165 -13.04 11.46 -2.78
CA GLU A 165 -14.15 12.40 -2.92
C GLU A 165 -14.84 12.32 -4.27
N ALA A 166 -14.06 12.25 -5.35
CA ALA A 166 -14.55 12.02 -6.71
C ALA A 166 -15.15 10.62 -6.92
N LYS A 167 -15.12 9.75 -5.89
CA LYS A 167 -15.59 8.35 -5.92
C LYS A 167 -14.95 7.54 -7.06
N SER A 168 -13.73 7.93 -7.46
CA SER A 168 -12.96 7.28 -8.53
C SER A 168 -12.28 5.99 -8.06
N MET A 169 -12.41 5.67 -6.77
CA MET A 169 -11.87 4.47 -6.13
C MET A 169 -12.98 3.66 -5.46
N PRO A 170 -12.87 2.32 -5.42
CA PRO A 170 -13.78 1.48 -4.65
C PRO A 170 -13.62 1.73 -3.15
N ARG A 171 -14.66 1.40 -2.37
CA ARG A 171 -14.58 1.42 -0.91
C ARG A 171 -13.65 0.31 -0.42
N LEU A 172 -12.58 0.70 0.28
CA LEU A 172 -11.70 -0.23 0.96
C LEU A 172 -12.10 -0.38 2.44
N PRO A 173 -11.58 -1.40 3.14
CA PRO A 173 -11.65 -1.49 4.59
C PRO A 173 -11.12 -0.24 5.31
N GLU A 174 -11.75 0.07 6.44
CA GLU A 174 -11.36 1.19 7.29
C GLU A 174 -10.36 0.72 8.36
N LEU A 175 -9.82 1.66 9.15
CA LEU A 175 -8.97 1.31 10.29
C LEU A 175 -9.81 0.67 11.40
N GLU A 176 -9.38 -0.50 11.85
CA GLU A 176 -9.92 -1.23 13.01
C GLU A 176 -8.78 -1.67 13.93
N ASP A 177 -9.07 -2.02 15.19
CA ASP A 177 -8.05 -2.61 16.06
C ASP A 177 -7.76 -4.05 15.62
N VAL A 178 -6.50 -4.33 15.32
CA VAL A 178 -5.99 -5.67 15.04
C VAL A 178 -4.89 -6.00 16.03
N ASN A 179 -5.27 -6.60 17.16
CA ASN A 179 -4.38 -7.03 18.24
C ASN A 179 -3.61 -5.86 18.90
N GLY A 180 -4.33 -4.77 19.23
CA GLY A 180 -3.78 -3.56 19.85
C GLY A 180 -3.12 -2.61 18.85
N VAL A 181 -3.43 -2.73 17.55
CA VAL A 181 -2.82 -1.95 16.47
C VAL A 181 -3.87 -1.55 15.45
N MET A 182 -4.07 -0.24 15.27
CA MET A 182 -4.97 0.29 14.24
C MET A 182 -4.47 -0.06 12.85
N ALA A 183 -5.22 -0.89 12.12
CA ALA A 183 -4.88 -1.34 10.78
C ALA A 183 -6.11 -1.58 9.91
N LYS A 184 -5.97 -1.44 8.59
CA LYS A 184 -6.96 -1.82 7.58
C LYS A 184 -6.68 -3.25 7.12
N LYS A 185 -7.65 -4.16 7.25
CA LYS A 185 -7.58 -5.51 6.66
C LYS A 185 -7.84 -5.47 5.15
N LEU A 186 -6.93 -4.87 4.38
CA LEU A 186 -7.08 -4.63 2.93
C LEU A 186 -7.13 -5.89 2.06
N PHE A 187 -6.77 -7.06 2.60
CA PHE A 187 -6.55 -8.28 1.82
C PHE A 187 -7.16 -9.52 2.46
N ILE A 188 -7.66 -10.43 1.62
CA ILE A 188 -7.83 -11.86 1.93
C ILE A 188 -6.75 -12.68 1.23
N GLY A 189 -6.44 -13.86 1.76
CA GLY A 189 -5.53 -14.81 1.13
C GLY A 189 -4.73 -15.64 2.12
N ASP A 190 -3.54 -16.06 1.71
CA ASP A 190 -2.69 -16.99 2.44
C ASP A 190 -1.30 -16.42 2.73
N ILE A 191 -0.75 -16.84 3.86
CA ILE A 191 0.69 -16.77 4.15
C ILE A 191 1.21 -18.20 4.38
N SER A 192 2.37 -18.52 3.81
CA SER A 192 3.06 -19.79 4.01
C SER A 192 4.54 -19.56 4.31
N ILE A 193 5.09 -20.39 5.19
CA ILE A 193 6.48 -20.31 5.67
C ILE A 193 7.13 -21.66 5.40
N LYS A 194 8.26 -21.67 4.68
CA LYS A 194 9.01 -22.90 4.39
C LYS A 194 9.68 -23.43 5.67
N ALA A 195 9.08 -24.46 6.26
CA ALA A 195 9.57 -25.12 7.47
C ALA A 195 11.00 -25.69 7.29
N GLY A 196 11.71 -25.87 8.41
CA GLY A 196 13.03 -26.51 8.47
C GLY A 196 14.21 -25.69 7.91
N LYS A 197 13.97 -24.58 7.21
CA LYS A 197 15.04 -23.73 6.63
C LYS A 197 15.29 -22.42 7.38
N CYS A 198 14.38 -22.00 8.26
CA CYS A 198 14.56 -20.77 9.04
C CYS A 198 15.60 -21.00 10.15
N PRO A 199 16.63 -20.15 10.30
CA PRO A 199 17.58 -20.28 11.40
C PRO A 199 16.87 -20.30 12.77
N LYS A 200 17.37 -21.11 13.70
CA LYS A 200 16.77 -21.26 15.05
C LYS A 200 16.82 -19.95 15.85
N ASP A 201 17.84 -19.15 15.57
CA ASP A 201 18.20 -17.87 16.19
C ASP A 201 17.55 -16.64 15.52
N CYS A 202 16.74 -16.81 14.47
CA CYS A 202 16.19 -15.69 13.69
C CYS A 202 14.76 -15.30 14.10
N GLU A 203 14.53 -14.05 14.51
CA GLU A 203 13.19 -13.49 14.75
C GLU A 203 12.88 -12.25 13.89
N ALA A 204 13.60 -12.02 12.79
CA ALA A 204 13.46 -10.82 11.95
C ALA A 204 12.03 -10.58 11.45
N CYS A 205 11.31 -11.64 11.06
CA CYS A 205 9.92 -11.55 10.62
C CYS A 205 8.92 -11.32 11.77
N ILE A 206 9.32 -11.61 13.01
CA ILE A 206 8.56 -11.33 14.24
C ILE A 206 8.73 -9.85 14.61
N ALA A 207 9.96 -9.34 14.63
CA ALA A 207 10.26 -7.92 14.84
C ALA A 207 9.53 -7.01 13.83
N ALA A 208 9.45 -7.45 12.56
CA ALA A 208 8.81 -6.72 11.48
C ALA A 208 7.27 -6.86 11.44
N CYS A 209 6.65 -7.69 12.27
CA CYS A 209 5.21 -7.91 12.22
C CYS A 209 4.45 -6.83 13.04
N PRO A 210 3.73 -5.89 12.40
CA PRO A 210 3.11 -4.78 13.14
C PRO A 210 2.00 -5.28 14.08
N THR A 211 1.19 -6.25 13.67
CA THR A 211 0.05 -6.76 14.44
C THR A 211 0.40 -7.92 15.38
N GLY A 212 1.68 -8.25 15.55
CA GLY A 212 2.11 -9.36 16.42
C GLY A 212 1.58 -10.75 16.02
N ALA A 213 1.17 -10.93 14.76
CA ALA A 213 0.67 -12.20 14.24
C ALA A 213 1.76 -13.29 14.12
N MET A 214 3.01 -12.89 13.94
CA MET A 214 4.15 -13.81 13.81
C MET A 214 4.66 -14.22 15.21
N LYS A 215 4.87 -15.52 15.43
CA LYS A 215 5.37 -16.11 16.70
C LYS A 215 6.36 -17.24 16.40
N ARG A 216 7.15 -17.65 17.39
CA ARG A 216 8.00 -18.85 17.33
C ARG A 216 7.54 -19.82 18.43
N ILE A 217 7.27 -21.07 18.05
CA ILE A 217 6.82 -22.16 18.92
C ILE A 217 7.60 -23.41 18.49
N ASP A 218 8.21 -24.16 19.41
CA ASP A 218 8.98 -25.38 19.11
C ASP A 218 10.05 -25.21 18.00
N ASN A 219 10.75 -24.06 17.98
CA ASN A 219 11.68 -23.64 16.92
C ASN A 219 11.06 -23.44 15.51
N ILE A 220 9.74 -23.48 15.37
CA ILE A 220 9.00 -23.22 14.14
C ILE A 220 8.38 -21.83 14.22
N VAL A 221 8.55 -21.02 13.17
CA VAL A 221 7.86 -19.74 13.04
C VAL A 221 6.45 -19.99 12.52
N THR A 222 5.45 -19.50 13.24
CA THR A 222 4.02 -19.59 12.91
C THR A 222 3.42 -18.20 12.70
N CYS A 223 2.28 -18.15 12.02
CA CYS A 223 1.52 -16.92 11.81
C CYS A 223 0.05 -17.15 12.20
N ASP A 224 -0.42 -16.39 13.18
CA ASP A 224 -1.84 -16.27 13.50
C ASP A 224 -2.56 -15.57 12.35
N LYS A 225 -3.51 -16.27 11.72
CA LYS A 225 -4.24 -15.75 10.56
C LYS A 225 -5.24 -14.64 10.93
N ASP A 226 -5.80 -14.66 12.13
CA ASP A 226 -6.87 -13.72 12.52
C ASP A 226 -6.31 -12.31 12.79
N SER A 227 -5.09 -12.26 13.33
CA SER A 227 -4.28 -11.06 13.51
C SER A 227 -3.48 -10.65 12.26
N CYS A 228 -3.41 -11.49 11.21
CA CYS A 228 -2.59 -11.22 10.04
C CYS A 228 -3.33 -10.39 8.99
N ILE A 229 -2.80 -9.19 8.68
CA ILE A 229 -3.36 -8.29 7.66
C ILE A 229 -2.74 -8.44 6.26
N LEU A 230 -1.89 -9.47 6.05
CA LEU A 230 -1.19 -9.77 4.80
C LEU A 230 -0.41 -8.57 4.17
N CYS A 231 0.07 -7.63 4.99
CA CYS A 231 0.71 -6.40 4.52
C CYS A 231 2.01 -6.64 3.74
N GLY A 232 2.82 -7.63 4.15
CA GLY A 232 4.08 -7.99 3.50
C GLY A 232 5.36 -7.72 4.30
N ALA A 233 5.29 -7.03 5.44
CA ALA A 233 6.48 -6.64 6.22
C ALA A 233 7.34 -7.86 6.66
N CYS A 234 6.71 -8.96 7.06
CA CYS A 234 7.41 -10.20 7.40
C CYS A 234 8.16 -10.83 6.21
N ARG A 235 7.59 -10.75 4.99
CA ARG A 235 8.24 -11.20 3.74
C ARG A 235 9.48 -10.36 3.46
N LYS A 236 9.36 -9.03 3.53
CA LYS A 236 10.48 -8.09 3.33
C LYS A 236 11.64 -8.35 4.31
N ALA A 237 11.32 -8.62 5.57
CA ALA A 237 12.34 -8.90 6.61
C ALA A 237 13.03 -10.27 6.47
N CYS A 238 12.51 -11.19 5.65
CA CYS A 238 13.03 -12.55 5.51
C CYS A 238 14.14 -12.62 4.45
N LYS A 239 15.40 -12.43 4.86
CA LYS A 239 16.58 -12.51 3.98
C LYS A 239 16.68 -13.83 3.20
N ASP A 240 16.21 -14.92 3.80
CA ASP A 240 16.23 -16.27 3.21
C ASP A 240 15.04 -16.54 2.26
N ASN A 241 14.14 -15.57 2.04
CA ASN A 241 12.97 -15.67 1.15
C ASN A 241 12.07 -16.91 1.43
N LEU A 242 11.90 -17.25 2.72
CA LEU A 242 11.14 -18.42 3.17
C LEU A 242 9.64 -18.15 3.32
N ILE A 243 9.23 -16.88 3.34
CA ILE A 243 7.84 -16.45 3.53
C ILE A 243 7.23 -16.11 2.18
N SER A 244 6.10 -16.73 1.85
CA SER A 244 5.29 -16.44 0.67
C SER A 244 3.92 -15.93 1.08
N ILE A 245 3.43 -14.89 0.40
CA ILE A 245 2.11 -14.28 0.66
C ILE A 245 1.34 -14.23 -0.65
N ARG A 246 0.13 -14.78 -0.66
CA ARG A 246 -0.85 -14.65 -1.74
C ARG A 246 -1.98 -13.77 -1.22
N ARG A 247 -2.32 -12.71 -1.95
CA ARG A 247 -3.34 -11.74 -1.54
C ARG A 247 -4.29 -11.38 -2.68
N GLN A 248 -5.54 -11.15 -2.33
CA GLN A 248 -6.57 -10.51 -3.16
C GLN A 248 -7.11 -9.32 -2.37
N ILE A 249 -7.41 -8.22 -3.05
CA ILE A 249 -7.91 -7.00 -2.39
C ILE A 249 -9.36 -7.20 -1.95
N ILE A 250 -9.68 -6.83 -0.71
CA ILE A 250 -11.06 -6.73 -0.24
C ILE A 250 -11.65 -5.43 -0.76
N LEU A 251 -12.69 -5.54 -1.58
CA LEU A 251 -13.55 -4.44 -1.98
C LEU A 251 -14.82 -4.52 -1.11
N LYS A 252 -15.12 -3.47 -0.35
CA LYS A 252 -16.43 -3.38 0.30
C LYS A 252 -17.49 -3.10 -0.77
N ALA A 253 -18.64 -3.76 -0.64
CA ALA A 253 -19.78 -3.54 -1.52
C ALA A 253 -20.21 -2.06 -1.57
N ASP A 254 -20.86 -1.68 -2.67
CA ASP A 254 -21.53 -0.40 -2.79
C ASP A 254 -22.72 -0.28 -1.81
N ARG A 255 -23.41 0.88 -1.81
CA ARG A 255 -24.63 1.06 -0.99
C ARG A 255 -25.80 0.18 -1.43
N GLU A 256 -25.67 -0.56 -2.54
CA GLU A 256 -26.70 -1.40 -3.12
C GLU A 256 -26.49 -2.90 -2.80
N GLY A 257 -25.53 -3.22 -1.92
CA GLY A 257 -25.33 -4.56 -1.38
C GLY A 257 -24.75 -5.57 -2.38
N ARG A 258 -24.23 -5.11 -3.53
CA ARG A 258 -23.66 -6.00 -4.54
C ARG A 258 -22.23 -6.37 -4.19
N GLU A 259 -22.06 -7.52 -3.54
CA GLU A 259 -20.75 -8.17 -3.37
C GLU A 259 -20.13 -8.52 -4.73
N ARG A 260 -19.19 -7.69 -5.20
CA ARG A 260 -18.30 -8.06 -6.31
C ARG A 260 -17.10 -8.83 -5.77
N LEU A 261 -17.24 -10.14 -5.77
CA LEU A 261 -16.19 -11.10 -5.42
C LEU A 261 -14.91 -10.88 -6.25
N SER A 262 -13.84 -10.50 -5.56
CA SER A 262 -12.43 -10.50 -5.99
C SER A 262 -12.06 -9.85 -7.33
N PHE A 263 -11.34 -8.72 -7.28
CA PHE A 263 -10.34 -8.43 -8.30
C PHE A 263 -9.17 -9.41 -8.08
N ARG A 264 -9.06 -10.45 -8.91
CA ARG A 264 -8.07 -11.53 -8.76
C ARG A 264 -6.68 -11.14 -9.27
N GLN A 265 -6.19 -9.97 -8.86
CA GLN A 265 -4.85 -9.52 -9.21
C GLN A 265 -3.82 -10.19 -8.31
N SER A 266 -3.09 -11.18 -8.86
CA SER A 266 -1.96 -11.78 -8.17
C SER A 266 -0.83 -10.76 -8.06
N LEU A 267 -0.81 -10.01 -6.94
CA LEU A 267 0.31 -9.19 -6.49
C LEU A 267 1.46 -10.07 -5.93
N THR A 268 1.73 -11.17 -6.64
CA THR A 268 2.85 -12.07 -6.40
C THR A 268 4.03 -11.62 -7.25
N ASP A 269 5.20 -11.65 -6.61
CA ASP A 269 6.52 -11.34 -7.15
C ASP A 269 6.72 -9.86 -7.48
N GLY A 270 7.81 -9.28 -6.96
CA GLY A 270 8.16 -7.86 -7.04
C GLY A 270 8.66 -7.43 -8.43
N LYS A 271 7.93 -7.81 -9.49
CA LYS A 271 8.08 -7.20 -10.82
C LYS A 271 7.12 -6.03 -10.92
N ASN A 272 7.60 -4.88 -11.42
CA ASN A 272 6.82 -3.66 -11.52
C ASN A 272 5.54 -3.91 -12.33
N ASN A 273 4.41 -3.32 -11.91
CA ASN A 273 3.10 -3.57 -12.52
C ASN A 273 2.99 -3.18 -14.00
N LEU A 274 3.97 -2.42 -14.53
CA LEU A 274 4.04 -1.95 -15.92
C LEU A 274 4.01 -3.08 -16.97
N GLU A 275 4.65 -4.22 -16.75
CA GLU A 275 4.66 -5.31 -17.74
C GLU A 275 3.35 -6.10 -17.76
N LYS A 276 2.70 -6.31 -16.61
CA LYS A 276 1.45 -7.09 -16.50
C LYS A 276 0.20 -6.27 -16.84
N MET A 277 0.25 -4.93 -16.73
CA MET A 277 -0.89 -4.05 -17.09
C MET A 277 -0.95 -3.71 -18.59
N ARG A 278 0.14 -3.90 -19.35
CA ARG A 278 0.16 -3.65 -20.81
C ARG A 278 -0.51 -4.75 -21.65
N GLY A 279 -0.78 -5.91 -21.06
CA GLY A 279 -1.25 -7.09 -21.80
C GLY A 279 -2.74 -7.11 -22.12
N ASP A 280 -3.57 -6.28 -21.48
CA ASP A 280 -5.01 -6.31 -21.72
C ASP A 280 -5.72 -5.01 -21.32
N ARG A 281 -6.69 -4.60 -22.15
CA ARG A 281 -7.56 -3.40 -22.07
C ARG A 281 -6.97 -2.07 -22.49
N SER A 282 -7.60 -1.55 -23.54
CA SER A 282 -7.76 -0.15 -23.91
C SER A 282 -8.35 0.72 -22.77
N PHE A 283 -7.54 1.04 -21.75
CA PHE A 283 -7.85 2.14 -20.83
C PHE A 283 -7.26 3.42 -21.42
N SER A 284 -8.13 4.28 -21.97
CA SER A 284 -7.70 5.49 -22.69
C SER A 284 -6.82 6.40 -21.85
N GLU A 285 -5.81 7.01 -22.48
CA GLU A 285 -4.78 7.89 -21.89
C GLU A 285 -5.31 9.28 -21.44
N ARG A 286 -6.48 9.32 -20.80
CA ARG A 286 -7.18 10.55 -20.39
C ARG A 286 -7.67 10.47 -18.94
N ALA A 287 -6.72 10.37 -18.00
CA ALA A 287 -7.01 10.53 -16.56
C ALA A 287 -5.79 10.99 -15.72
N CYS A 288 -4.89 11.82 -16.26
CA CYS A 288 -3.92 12.57 -15.45
C CYS A 288 -4.17 14.08 -15.63
N PRO A 289 -4.70 14.81 -14.62
CA PRO A 289 -5.00 16.24 -14.75
C PRO A 289 -3.78 17.16 -14.91
N TRP A 290 -2.56 16.62 -14.79
CA TRP A 290 -1.32 17.38 -14.62
C TRP A 290 -0.26 17.14 -15.72
N SER A 291 -0.54 16.28 -16.72
CA SER A 291 0.38 16.05 -17.83
C SER A 291 0.04 16.93 -19.05
N ALA A 292 0.44 18.20 -18.99
CA ALA A 292 0.50 19.08 -20.14
C ALA A 292 1.86 19.80 -20.18
N SER A 293 2.51 19.79 -21.35
CA SER A 293 3.89 20.23 -21.62
C SER A 293 4.99 19.36 -20.95
N SER A 294 6.12 19.03 -21.60
CA SER A 294 6.70 19.54 -22.87
C SER A 294 7.59 18.48 -23.57
N VAL A 295 8.16 18.88 -24.73
CA VAL A 295 9.05 18.12 -25.65
C VAL A 295 8.27 17.15 -26.58
N SER A 296 8.37 17.16 -27.92
CA SER A 296 9.04 18.09 -28.86
C SER A 296 8.47 18.04 -30.29
N GLU A 297 8.27 19.22 -30.89
CA GLU A 297 8.54 19.62 -32.31
C GLU A 297 7.94 18.88 -33.53
N HIS A 298 7.77 19.66 -34.61
CA HIS A 298 7.43 19.28 -35.99
C HIS A 298 6.08 18.57 -36.24
N PHE A 299 5.01 19.35 -36.47
CA PHE A 299 4.20 19.18 -37.69
C PHE A 299 3.48 20.49 -38.08
N ASP A 300 3.33 20.69 -39.40
CA ASP A 300 2.99 21.98 -40.03
C ASP A 300 1.52 22.43 -39.83
N LYS A 301 1.31 23.73 -39.66
CA LYS A 301 0.00 24.37 -39.41
C LYS A 301 -0.76 24.76 -40.70
N SER A 302 -0.34 24.28 -41.86
CA SER A 302 -0.82 24.74 -43.18
C SER A 302 -2.07 24.03 -43.74
N LYS A 303 -2.64 23.01 -43.06
CA LYS A 303 -3.81 22.27 -43.55
C LYS A 303 -4.86 21.95 -42.47
N ALA A 304 -5.79 22.88 -42.28
CA ALA A 304 -7.09 22.62 -41.68
C ALA A 304 -8.16 23.41 -42.45
N VAL A 305 -8.66 22.81 -43.54
CA VAL A 305 -9.85 23.31 -44.25
C VAL A 305 -11.08 23.07 -43.38
N GLU A 306 -12.06 23.97 -43.49
CA GLU A 306 -13.36 23.84 -42.83
C GLU A 306 -14.03 22.50 -43.14
N ASP A 307 -14.55 21.80 -42.14
CA ASP A 307 -15.80 21.05 -42.34
C ASP A 307 -16.61 20.88 -41.05
N ARG A 308 -17.93 20.99 -41.17
CA ARG A 308 -18.89 20.72 -40.09
C ARG A 308 -19.57 19.38 -40.42
N GLY A 309 -19.08 18.28 -39.84
CA GLY A 309 -19.62 16.95 -40.14
C GLY A 309 -19.69 16.04 -38.92
N GLU A 310 -20.88 15.50 -38.66
CA GLU A 310 -21.12 14.49 -37.63
C GLU A 310 -20.40 13.17 -37.98
N LEU A 311 -19.44 12.75 -37.16
CA LEU A 311 -18.73 11.49 -37.35
C LEU A 311 -19.46 10.32 -36.66
N SER A 312 -20.28 9.62 -37.44
CA SER A 312 -20.82 8.31 -37.06
C SER A 312 -19.69 7.29 -36.88
N TRP A 313 -19.64 6.66 -35.70
CA TRP A 313 -18.65 5.64 -35.32
C TRP A 313 -18.60 4.42 -36.27
N SER A 314 -19.68 4.16 -37.02
CA SER A 314 -19.76 3.05 -37.97
C SER A 314 -18.83 3.17 -39.19
N ASN A 315 -18.42 4.37 -39.59
CA ASN A 315 -17.60 4.58 -40.79
C ASN A 315 -16.08 4.49 -40.54
N ALA A 316 -15.64 4.73 -39.30
CA ALA A 316 -14.24 4.53 -38.92
C ALA A 316 -13.88 3.04 -38.83
N PHE A 317 -14.74 2.25 -38.18
CA PHE A 317 -14.55 0.81 -37.99
C PHE A 317 -14.43 0.05 -39.33
N ASN A 318 -15.34 0.35 -40.27
CA ASN A 318 -15.34 -0.27 -41.60
C ASN A 318 -14.16 0.12 -42.51
N ARG A 319 -13.43 1.21 -42.19
CA ARG A 319 -12.18 1.55 -42.90
C ARG A 319 -10.99 0.70 -42.42
N VAL A 320 -10.92 0.40 -41.12
CA VAL A 320 -9.84 -0.39 -40.52
C VAL A 320 -9.91 -1.86 -40.94
N ILE A 321 -11.10 -2.45 -41.01
CA ILE A 321 -11.30 -3.85 -41.47
C ILE A 321 -10.77 -4.06 -42.90
N ARG A 322 -10.86 -3.04 -43.78
CA ARG A 322 -10.44 -3.11 -45.19
C ARG A 322 -8.93 -2.97 -45.41
N THR A 323 -8.16 -2.60 -44.38
CA THR A 323 -6.69 -2.53 -44.42
C THR A 323 -6.00 -3.77 -43.88
N LEU A 324 -6.75 -4.75 -43.36
CA LEU A 324 -6.23 -6.02 -42.87
C LEU A 324 -6.06 -7.03 -44.01
N THR A 325 -5.06 -7.90 -43.87
CA THR A 325 -4.84 -9.04 -44.76
C THR A 325 -5.94 -10.09 -44.63
N ARG A 326 -6.05 -11.01 -45.61
CA ARG A 326 -7.05 -12.09 -45.58
C ARG A 326 -6.87 -13.05 -44.40
N GLU A 327 -5.65 -13.19 -43.90
CA GLU A 327 -5.34 -14.05 -42.74
C GLU A 327 -5.78 -13.37 -41.42
N GLU A 328 -5.58 -12.05 -41.31
CA GLU A 328 -6.08 -11.26 -40.17
C GLU A 328 -7.62 -11.15 -40.15
N GLN A 329 -8.27 -11.13 -41.32
CA GLN A 329 -9.73 -11.19 -41.42
C GLN A 329 -10.28 -12.56 -40.99
N ALA A 330 -9.61 -13.66 -41.37
CA ALA A 330 -9.99 -15.01 -40.95
C ALA A 330 -9.83 -15.23 -39.43
N ALA A 331 -8.83 -14.59 -38.79
CA ALA A 331 -8.66 -14.65 -37.34
C ALA A 331 -9.82 -14.02 -36.55
N LEU A 332 -10.52 -13.02 -37.13
CA LEU A 332 -11.68 -12.38 -36.52
C LEU A 332 -13.00 -13.16 -36.68
N GLU A 333 -13.05 -14.18 -37.56
CA GLU A 333 -14.23 -15.03 -37.75
C GLU A 333 -14.22 -16.30 -36.88
N ILE A 334 -13.10 -16.63 -36.21
CA ILE A 334 -12.94 -17.85 -35.42
C ILE A 334 -13.41 -17.67 -33.96
N ASP A 335 -13.22 -16.49 -33.36
CA ASP A 335 -13.75 -16.17 -32.02
C ASP A 335 -15.15 -15.54 -32.13
N GLY A 336 -16.18 -16.41 -32.14
CA GLY A 336 -17.57 -16.06 -32.46
C GLY A 336 -18.27 -15.10 -31.50
N ILE A 337 -18.00 -13.79 -31.62
CA ILE A 337 -18.81 -12.72 -31.03
C ILE A 337 -19.91 -12.33 -32.01
N ALA A 338 -20.98 -13.12 -32.03
CA ALA A 338 -22.22 -12.77 -32.71
C ALA A 338 -22.87 -11.55 -32.01
N ALA A 339 -22.92 -10.42 -32.71
CA ALA A 339 -23.51 -9.19 -32.20
C ALA A 339 -25.05 -9.22 -32.26
N GLU A 340 -25.72 -9.75 -31.23
CA GLU A 340 -27.18 -9.60 -31.08
C GLU A 340 -27.65 -9.15 -29.67
N ARG A 341 -28.38 -8.03 -29.67
CA ARG A 341 -29.63 -7.78 -28.90
C ARG A 341 -29.62 -7.79 -27.36
N SER A 342 -29.40 -6.61 -26.78
CA SER A 342 -30.33 -5.92 -25.82
C SER A 342 -29.62 -4.65 -25.29
N GLY A 343 -30.22 -3.46 -25.17
CA GLY A 343 -31.63 -3.05 -25.25
C GLY A 343 -32.24 -2.91 -23.85
N CYS A 344 -32.59 -1.67 -23.45
CA CYS A 344 -33.14 -1.27 -22.13
C CYS A 344 -32.15 -1.37 -20.94
N ILE A 345 -32.03 -0.43 -19.99
CA ILE A 345 -32.70 0.85 -19.68
C ILE A 345 -31.65 1.85 -19.15
N VAL A 346 -31.45 3.03 -19.78
CA VAL A 346 -31.32 4.39 -19.15
C VAL A 346 -31.38 5.46 -20.26
N GLU A 347 -32.53 5.64 -20.94
CA GLU A 347 -32.69 6.81 -21.83
C GLU A 347 -34.17 7.20 -22.05
N ARG A 348 -34.93 7.30 -20.95
CA ARG A 348 -36.37 7.63 -20.98
C ARG A 348 -36.79 8.81 -20.09
N LEU A 349 -35.86 9.73 -19.83
CA LEU A 349 -36.13 10.94 -19.02
C LEU A 349 -35.61 12.27 -19.61
N ILE A 350 -34.96 12.29 -20.79
CA ILE A 350 -34.46 13.54 -21.39
C ILE A 350 -34.74 13.62 -22.91
N SER A 351 -36.02 13.62 -23.32
CA SER A 351 -36.39 14.10 -24.68
C SER A 351 -37.90 14.38 -24.88
N THR A 352 -38.58 14.99 -23.90
CA THR A 352 -39.98 15.48 -24.09
C THR A 352 -40.15 16.93 -23.67
N GLN A 353 -39.42 17.85 -24.34
CA GLN A 353 -39.82 19.23 -24.63
C GLN A 353 -38.68 19.95 -25.38
N CYS A 354 -38.68 19.89 -26.73
CA CYS A 354 -38.10 20.92 -27.62
C CYS A 354 -38.31 20.56 -29.10
N LYS A 355 -39.56 20.60 -29.58
CA LYS A 355 -39.89 20.67 -31.01
C LYS A 355 -41.08 21.61 -31.25
N VAL A 356 -40.81 22.91 -31.30
CA VAL A 356 -41.71 23.87 -31.95
C VAL A 356 -40.93 24.72 -32.96
N LYS A 357 -41.04 24.28 -34.22
CA LYS A 357 -41.07 25.06 -35.47
C LYS A 357 -40.17 26.32 -35.58
N GLY A 358 -39.15 26.19 -36.44
CA GLY A 358 -38.64 27.28 -37.27
C GLY A 358 -38.43 26.77 -38.70
N ARG A 359 -39.43 26.91 -39.58
CA ARG A 359 -39.24 26.78 -41.04
C ARG A 359 -39.02 28.18 -41.59
N GLY A 360 -37.91 28.41 -42.28
CA GLY A 360 -37.67 29.66 -43.00
C GLY A 360 -38.24 29.61 -44.42
N LYS A 361 -39.06 30.61 -44.76
CA LYS A 361 -38.94 31.43 -45.96
C LYS A 361 -39.45 32.83 -45.62
#